data_AF-A0A6V8H1M3-F1
#
_entry.id   AF-A0A6V8H1M3-F1
#
_cell.length_a   1.000
_cell.length_b   1.000
_cell.length_c   1.000
_cell.angle_alpha   90.00
_cell.angle_beta   90.00
_cell.angle_gamma   90.00
#
_symmetry.space_group_name_H-M   'P 1'
#
loop_
_entity.id
_entity.type
_entity.pdbx_description
1 polymer ?
#
loop_
_entity_poly.entity_id
_entity_poly.type
_entity_poly.pdbx_seq_one_letter_code
_entity_poly.pdbx_strand_id
1 'polypeptide(L)'
;MTTFAAAPSPTLAESSHLKYLRECLKLAENSPPRPTNFRVGAILILRRDTPDDTSEDDKILSTGYTMELPGNTHAEQCCLQNYAATHGVYEESVADAFPSQAERDGRKILLYVTMEPCGVRLSGNTPCVHRIIQTRKSQDNSNNNNGIDKVYFGVKEPGTFVGESQGCKMLTEAGIQWEFVGGLENEILAVATAGHEKGNKKQEADERGTNIEAISQEERERQDRLPRNPKKRMMDGY
;
A
#
# COMPACT_ATOMS: atom_id res chain seq x y z
N MET A 1 -11.30 41.16 34.39
CA MET A 1 -11.55 39.79 33.91
C MET A 1 -10.86 39.66 32.57
N THR A 2 -9.64 39.12 32.57
CA THR A 2 -8.81 39.00 31.36
C THR A 2 -9.01 37.58 30.84
N THR A 3 -9.77 37.44 29.76
CA THR A 3 -9.99 36.16 29.08
C THR A 3 -8.72 35.78 28.33
N PHE A 4 -8.03 34.74 28.80
CA PHE A 4 -6.99 34.07 28.02
C PHE A 4 -7.66 33.28 26.91
N ALA A 5 -7.48 33.71 25.66
CA ALA A 5 -7.81 32.91 24.50
C ALA A 5 -6.84 31.72 24.44
N ALA A 6 -7.38 30.50 24.48
CA ALA A 6 -6.59 29.30 24.27
C ALA A 6 -6.00 29.33 22.85
N ALA A 7 -4.68 29.22 22.74
CA ALA A 7 -4.01 29.07 21.46
C ALA A 7 -4.49 27.78 20.77
N PRO A 8 -4.65 27.78 19.44
CA PRO A 8 -5.00 26.57 18.71
C PRO A 8 -3.91 25.50 18.91
N SER A 9 -4.35 24.30 19.30
CA SER A 9 -3.51 23.11 19.38
C SER A 9 -2.82 22.87 18.04
N PRO A 10 -1.53 22.50 18.00
CA PRO A 10 -0.87 22.18 16.74
C PRO A 10 -1.59 20.99 16.10
N THR A 11 -2.20 21.21 14.93
CA THR A 11 -2.62 20.14 14.03
C THR A 11 -1.38 19.32 13.70
N LEU A 12 -1.31 18.07 14.21
CA LEU A 12 -0.32 17.08 13.78
C LEU A 12 -0.33 17.06 12.25
N ALA A 13 0.75 17.51 11.63
CA ALA A 13 0.88 17.47 10.19
C ALA A 13 0.72 16.02 9.72
N GLU A 14 -0.23 15.79 8.82
CA GLU A 14 -0.49 14.48 8.26
C GLU A 14 0.75 13.99 7.50
N SER A 15 1.21 12.75 7.79
CA SER A 15 2.39 12.18 7.15
C SER A 15 2.22 12.10 5.64
N SER A 16 3.33 12.17 4.90
CA SER A 16 3.29 12.10 3.43
C SER A 16 2.61 10.82 2.93
N HIS A 17 2.81 9.71 3.63
CA HIS A 17 2.20 8.42 3.30
C HIS A 17 0.68 8.43 3.45
N LEU A 18 0.14 9.09 4.49
CA LEU A 18 -1.30 9.16 4.72
C LEU A 18 -1.99 9.96 3.61
N LYS A 19 -1.35 11.03 3.10
CA LYS A 19 -1.84 11.80 1.93
C LYS A 19 -2.02 10.91 0.70
N TYR A 20 -0.99 10.11 0.34
CA TYR A 20 -1.09 9.19 -0.80
C TYR A 20 -2.12 8.08 -0.60
N LEU A 21 -2.29 7.58 0.63
CA LEU A 21 -3.35 6.61 0.91
C LEU A 21 -4.75 7.23 0.82
N ARG A 22 -4.94 8.50 1.20
CA ARG A 22 -6.20 9.21 0.92
C ARG A 22 -6.46 9.37 -0.57
N GLU A 23 -5.43 9.61 -1.37
CA GLU A 23 -5.58 9.64 -2.84
C GLU A 23 -5.93 8.25 -3.41
N CYS A 24 -5.30 7.19 -2.91
CA CYS A 24 -5.68 5.81 -3.23
C CYS A 24 -7.15 5.54 -2.85
N LEU A 25 -7.61 6.05 -1.71
CA LEU A 25 -8.99 5.91 -1.28
C LEU A 25 -9.97 6.60 -2.24
N LYS A 26 -9.66 7.81 -2.70
CA LYS A 26 -10.45 8.51 -3.75
C LYS A 26 -10.50 7.70 -5.05
N LEU A 27 -9.41 7.05 -5.43
CA LEU A 27 -9.40 6.16 -6.60
C LEU A 27 -10.31 4.95 -6.39
N ALA A 28 -10.30 4.34 -5.21
CA ALA A 28 -11.15 3.19 -4.87
C ALA A 28 -12.65 3.52 -5.00
N GLU A 29 -13.05 4.76 -4.74
CA GLU A 29 -14.42 5.25 -4.90
C GLU A 29 -14.90 5.24 -6.37
N ASN A 30 -14.00 5.14 -7.36
CA ASN A 30 -14.39 4.99 -8.77
C ASN A 30 -14.84 3.57 -9.12
N SER A 31 -14.42 2.55 -8.37
CA SER A 31 -14.92 1.18 -8.53
C SER A 31 -16.39 1.13 -8.13
N PRO A 32 -17.32 0.54 -8.89
CA PRO A 32 -18.72 0.42 -8.46
C PRO A 32 -18.84 -0.50 -7.22
N PRO A 33 -19.78 -0.21 -6.29
CA PRO A 33 -20.16 -1.14 -5.22
C PRO A 33 -20.58 -2.51 -5.78
N ARG A 34 -20.12 -3.60 -5.17
CA ARG A 34 -20.46 -4.98 -5.56
C ARG A 34 -20.67 -5.85 -4.32
N PRO A 35 -21.49 -6.93 -4.38
CA PRO A 35 -21.74 -7.83 -3.25
C PRO A 35 -20.50 -8.50 -2.63
N THR A 36 -19.45 -8.70 -3.43
CA THR A 36 -18.29 -9.52 -3.04
C THR A 36 -16.93 -8.90 -3.33
N ASN A 37 -16.83 -7.99 -4.31
CA ASN A 37 -15.54 -7.39 -4.68
C ASN A 37 -15.17 -6.25 -3.73
N PHE A 38 -13.92 -6.23 -3.27
CA PHE A 38 -13.41 -5.09 -2.51
C PHE A 38 -13.07 -3.93 -3.45
N ARG A 39 -13.48 -2.72 -3.08
CA ARG A 39 -13.11 -1.49 -3.77
C ARG A 39 -11.74 -1.03 -3.26
N VAL A 40 -10.71 -1.20 -4.06
CA VAL A 40 -9.32 -0.89 -3.73
C VAL A 40 -8.82 0.15 -4.72
N GLY A 41 -7.93 1.03 -4.27
CA GLY A 41 -7.22 1.98 -5.13
C GLY A 41 -5.72 1.89 -4.88
N ALA A 42 -4.94 2.19 -5.91
CA ALA A 42 -3.49 2.08 -5.92
C ALA A 42 -2.82 3.21 -6.72
N ILE A 43 -1.66 3.64 -6.27
CA ILE A 43 -0.80 4.64 -6.92
C ILE A 43 0.62 4.11 -6.97
N LEU A 44 1.20 4.11 -8.17
CA LEU A 44 2.61 3.87 -8.39
C LEU A 44 3.32 5.22 -8.51
N ILE A 45 4.34 5.47 -7.69
CA ILE A 45 4.98 6.78 -7.59
C ILE A 45 6.50 6.65 -7.53
N LEU A 46 7.19 7.58 -8.20
CA LEU A 46 8.62 7.76 -8.11
C LEU A 46 8.92 8.91 -7.15
N ARG A 47 9.38 8.58 -5.93
CA ARG A 47 9.73 9.56 -4.89
C ARG A 47 10.81 9.06 -3.96
N ARG A 48 11.36 9.94 -3.12
CA ARG A 48 12.26 9.50 -2.04
C ARG A 48 11.45 8.81 -0.95
N ASP A 49 12.01 7.75 -0.36
CA ASP A 49 11.39 7.06 0.78
C ASP A 49 11.71 7.82 2.07
N THR A 50 10.91 8.86 2.34
CA THR A 50 11.01 9.72 3.53
C THR A 50 9.63 9.95 4.15
N PRO A 51 9.48 9.84 5.49
CA PRO A 51 8.17 9.85 6.16
C PRO A 51 7.41 11.18 6.06
N ASP A 52 8.13 12.31 6.18
CA ASP A 52 7.50 13.61 6.48
C ASP A 52 7.57 14.63 5.32
N ASP A 53 8.10 14.25 4.16
CA ASP A 53 8.35 15.18 3.05
C ASP A 53 7.59 14.75 1.78
N THR A 54 6.45 15.37 1.50
CA THR A 54 5.88 15.37 0.14
C THR A 54 6.60 16.47 -0.64
N SER A 55 7.49 16.09 -1.56
CA SER A 55 8.19 17.04 -2.43
C SER A 55 7.33 17.35 -3.66
N GLU A 56 7.51 18.54 -4.24
CA GLU A 56 6.99 18.84 -5.59
C GLU A 56 7.61 17.91 -6.67
N ASP A 57 8.71 17.23 -6.34
CA ASP A 57 9.39 16.27 -7.23
C ASP A 57 8.77 14.86 -7.25
N ASP A 58 7.76 14.62 -6.40
CA ASP A 58 7.11 13.32 -6.31
C ASP A 58 6.30 13.08 -7.60
N LYS A 59 6.71 12.09 -8.38
CA LYS A 59 6.14 11.83 -9.72
C LYS A 59 5.24 10.60 -9.71
N ILE A 60 3.93 10.81 -9.79
CA ILE A 60 2.99 9.71 -10.05
C ILE A 60 3.31 9.10 -11.41
N LEU A 61 3.62 7.81 -11.42
CA LEU A 61 3.91 7.02 -12.61
C LEU A 61 2.61 6.46 -13.20
N SER A 62 1.73 5.94 -12.35
CA SER A 62 0.45 5.36 -12.76
C SER A 62 -0.51 5.28 -11.59
N THR A 63 -1.80 5.12 -11.89
CA THR A 63 -2.86 4.87 -10.92
C THR A 63 -3.70 3.68 -11.34
N GLY A 64 -4.37 3.06 -10.38
CA GLY A 64 -5.25 1.93 -10.60
C GLY A 64 -6.37 1.86 -9.57
N TYR A 65 -7.54 1.36 -9.94
CA TYR A 65 -8.56 0.92 -8.97
C TYR A 65 -9.21 -0.40 -9.38
N THR A 66 -9.85 -1.09 -8.43
CA THR A 66 -10.55 -2.35 -8.69
C THR A 66 -11.48 -2.21 -9.89
N MET A 67 -11.40 -3.14 -10.84
CA MET A 67 -12.26 -3.17 -12.04
C MET A 67 -12.21 -1.90 -12.91
N GLU A 68 -11.13 -1.12 -12.84
CA GLU A 68 -10.88 -0.04 -13.81
C GLU A 68 -10.75 -0.59 -15.24
N LEU A 69 -10.03 -1.71 -15.37
CA LEU A 69 -9.87 -2.44 -16.63
C LEU A 69 -10.83 -3.63 -16.71
N PRO A 70 -11.23 -4.07 -17.93
CA PRO A 70 -12.17 -5.17 -18.10
C PRO A 70 -11.79 -6.45 -17.36
N GLY A 71 -12.80 -7.12 -16.80
CA GLY A 71 -12.65 -8.37 -16.05
C GLY A 71 -12.56 -8.19 -14.54
N ASN A 72 -12.21 -9.26 -13.83
CA ASN A 72 -12.03 -9.23 -12.38
C ASN A 72 -10.61 -8.77 -12.02
N THR A 73 -10.31 -7.50 -12.27
CA THR A 73 -9.00 -6.89 -12.04
C THR A 73 -8.92 -6.23 -10.66
N HIS A 74 -7.76 -6.35 -10.02
CA HIS A 74 -7.47 -5.64 -8.76
C HIS A 74 -6.79 -4.30 -9.06
N ALA A 75 -6.74 -3.40 -8.08
CA ALA A 75 -6.18 -2.07 -8.22
C ALA A 75 -4.70 -2.08 -8.64
N GLU A 76 -3.89 -2.95 -8.04
CA GLU A 76 -2.46 -3.08 -8.33
C GLU A 76 -2.23 -3.61 -9.73
N GLN A 77 -3.08 -4.54 -10.19
CA GLN A 77 -3.08 -5.02 -11.57
C GLN A 77 -3.41 -3.89 -12.54
N CYS A 78 -4.47 -3.12 -12.29
CA CYS A 78 -4.84 -1.99 -13.15
C CYS A 78 -3.72 -0.93 -13.19
N CYS A 79 -3.12 -0.63 -12.03
CA CYS A 79 -2.04 0.33 -11.91
C CYS A 79 -0.82 -0.06 -12.78
N LEU A 80 -0.39 -1.31 -12.73
CA LEU A 80 0.71 -1.83 -13.55
C LEU A 80 0.35 -1.90 -15.04
N GLN A 81 -0.86 -2.35 -15.37
CA GLN A 81 -1.33 -2.44 -16.75
C GLN A 81 -1.46 -1.06 -17.41
N ASN A 82 -1.97 -0.07 -16.68
CA ASN A 82 -2.03 1.32 -17.14
C ASN A 82 -0.63 1.89 -17.42
N TYR A 83 0.33 1.62 -16.53
CA TYR A 83 1.72 2.03 -16.76
C TYR A 83 2.31 1.34 -18.00
N ALA A 84 2.12 0.03 -18.13
CA ALA A 84 2.59 -0.74 -19.28
C ALA A 84 2.00 -0.21 -20.60
N ALA A 85 0.70 0.06 -20.63
CA ALA A 85 -0.01 0.59 -21.79
C ALA A 85 0.52 1.96 -22.24
N THR A 86 0.76 2.88 -21.30
CA THR A 86 1.34 4.21 -21.62
C THR A 86 2.76 4.15 -22.17
N HIS A 87 3.48 3.05 -21.92
CA HIS A 87 4.85 2.84 -22.39
C HIS A 87 4.94 1.83 -23.57
N GLY A 88 3.81 1.32 -24.05
CA GLY A 88 3.76 0.39 -25.18
C GLY A 88 4.41 -0.98 -24.88
N VAL A 89 4.41 -1.42 -23.62
CA VAL A 89 4.93 -2.72 -23.20
C VAL A 89 3.81 -3.61 -22.66
N TYR A 90 4.07 -4.91 -22.58
CA TYR A 90 3.19 -5.86 -21.89
C TYR A 90 3.35 -5.74 -20.37
N GLU A 91 2.32 -6.12 -19.61
CA GLU A 91 2.35 -6.08 -18.15
C GLU A 91 3.52 -6.90 -17.57
N GLU A 92 3.79 -8.05 -18.16
CA GLU A 92 4.87 -8.95 -17.74
C GLU A 92 6.26 -8.33 -17.95
N SER A 93 6.36 -7.30 -18.78
CA SER A 93 7.58 -6.54 -19.09
C SER A 93 7.51 -5.09 -18.57
N VAL A 94 6.57 -4.78 -17.67
CA VAL A 94 6.39 -3.42 -17.13
C VAL A 94 7.66 -2.86 -16.47
N ALA A 95 8.50 -3.74 -15.92
CA ALA A 95 9.79 -3.38 -15.31
C ALA A 95 10.77 -2.75 -16.30
N ASP A 96 10.69 -3.12 -17.58
CA ASP A 96 11.56 -2.59 -18.64
C ASP A 96 11.21 -1.14 -18.99
N ALA A 97 9.99 -0.71 -18.66
CA ALA A 97 9.52 0.67 -18.81
C ALA A 97 9.76 1.54 -17.55
N PHE A 98 10.24 0.97 -16.44
CA PHE A 98 10.55 1.75 -15.25
C PHE A 98 11.82 2.58 -15.44
N PRO A 99 11.90 3.80 -14.88
CA PRO A 99 13.14 4.58 -14.88
C PRO A 99 14.29 3.75 -14.33
N SER A 100 15.42 3.77 -15.03
CA SER A 100 16.64 3.09 -14.61
C SER A 100 17.14 3.65 -13.27
N GLN A 101 17.96 2.88 -12.55
CA GLN A 101 18.55 3.34 -11.29
C GLN A 101 19.27 4.70 -11.41
N ALA A 102 19.90 4.98 -12.56
CA ALA A 102 20.55 6.26 -12.83
C ALA A 102 19.53 7.41 -12.97
N GLU A 103 18.42 7.19 -13.68
CA GLU A 103 17.36 8.20 -13.87
C GLU A 103 16.56 8.47 -12.58
N ARG A 104 16.55 7.51 -11.65
CA ARG A 104 15.84 7.66 -10.36
C ARG A 104 16.47 8.73 -9.47
N ASP A 105 17.77 9.03 -9.58
CA ASP A 105 18.46 10.04 -8.75
C ASP A 105 18.16 9.89 -7.24
N GLY A 106 18.35 8.67 -6.73
CA GLY A 106 18.07 8.33 -5.32
C GLY A 106 16.59 8.18 -4.97
N ARG A 107 15.65 8.40 -5.90
CA ARG A 107 14.22 8.07 -5.72
C ARG A 107 13.99 6.57 -5.84
N LYS A 108 12.82 6.16 -5.37
CA LYS A 108 12.32 4.79 -5.27
C LYS A 108 10.98 4.70 -5.97
N ILE A 109 10.71 3.53 -6.55
CA ILE A 109 9.38 3.21 -7.04
C ILE A 109 8.59 2.64 -5.88
N LEU A 110 7.66 3.44 -5.37
CA LEU A 110 6.80 3.09 -4.25
C LEU A 110 5.41 2.76 -4.78
N LEU A 111 4.79 1.72 -4.23
CA LEU A 111 3.40 1.40 -4.48
C LEU A 111 2.59 1.70 -3.24
N TYR A 112 1.61 2.61 -3.35
CA TYR A 112 0.60 2.82 -2.32
C TYR A 112 -0.68 2.09 -2.73
N VAL A 113 -1.31 1.42 -1.79
CA VAL A 113 -2.57 0.69 -2.02
C VAL A 113 -3.44 0.76 -0.77
N THR A 114 -4.76 0.90 -0.92
CA THR A 114 -5.62 1.01 0.26
C THR A 114 -5.63 -0.26 1.12
N MET A 115 -5.57 -1.44 0.50
CA MET A 115 -5.55 -2.74 1.18
C MET A 115 -4.25 -3.51 0.88
N GLU A 116 -3.81 -4.32 1.83
CA GLU A 116 -2.69 -5.25 1.67
C GLU A 116 -2.81 -6.05 0.35
N PRO A 117 -1.75 -6.09 -0.48
CA PRO A 117 -1.80 -6.86 -1.72
C PRO A 117 -2.00 -8.35 -1.47
N CYS A 118 -2.95 -8.95 -2.20
CA CYS A 118 -3.28 -10.37 -2.00
C CYS A 118 -2.11 -11.30 -2.38
N GLY A 119 -1.83 -12.27 -1.51
CA GLY A 119 -0.89 -13.37 -1.77
C GLY A 119 -1.51 -14.54 -2.55
N VAL A 120 -2.85 -14.69 -2.50
CA VAL A 120 -3.62 -15.74 -3.17
C VAL A 120 -4.89 -15.14 -3.76
N ARG A 121 -5.41 -15.71 -4.86
CA ARG A 121 -6.70 -15.32 -5.43
C ARG A 121 -7.60 -16.53 -5.65
N LEU A 122 -8.80 -16.48 -5.07
CA LEU A 122 -9.84 -17.51 -5.27
C LEU A 122 -10.30 -17.60 -6.73
N SER A 123 -10.17 -16.51 -7.49
CA SER A 123 -10.48 -16.48 -8.92
C SER A 123 -9.47 -17.23 -9.81
N GLY A 124 -8.34 -17.71 -9.26
CA GLY A 124 -7.26 -18.36 -10.02
C GLY A 124 -6.33 -17.40 -10.79
N ASN A 125 -6.72 -16.15 -11.00
CA ASN A 125 -5.86 -15.11 -11.55
C ASN A 125 -4.58 -14.89 -10.71
N THR A 126 -3.52 -14.38 -11.35
CA THR A 126 -2.25 -14.03 -10.67
C THR A 126 -2.48 -13.08 -9.47
N PRO A 127 -2.01 -13.44 -8.27
CA PRO A 127 -2.10 -12.59 -7.08
C PRO A 127 -1.29 -11.30 -7.21
N CYS A 128 -1.72 -10.25 -6.52
CA CYS A 128 -1.10 -8.92 -6.62
C CYS A 128 0.38 -8.94 -6.19
N VAL A 129 0.71 -9.68 -5.12
CA VAL A 129 2.11 -9.81 -4.67
C VAL A 129 3.00 -10.45 -5.74
N HIS A 130 2.49 -11.45 -6.47
CA HIS A 130 3.27 -12.05 -7.55
C HIS A 130 3.54 -11.05 -8.68
N ARG A 131 2.58 -10.19 -9.02
CA ARG A 131 2.76 -9.11 -10.01
C ARG A 131 3.83 -8.11 -9.54
N ILE A 132 3.78 -7.71 -8.27
CA ILE A 132 4.77 -6.81 -7.65
C ILE A 132 6.17 -7.45 -7.70
N ILE A 133 6.30 -8.71 -7.30
CA ILE A 133 7.57 -9.46 -7.34
C ILE A 133 8.10 -9.60 -8.76
N GLN A 134 7.22 -9.82 -9.74
CA GLN A 134 7.61 -9.94 -11.14
C GLN A 134 8.32 -8.68 -11.64
N THR A 135 7.98 -7.50 -11.11
CA THR A 135 8.68 -6.26 -11.48
C THR A 135 10.17 -6.24 -11.12
N ARG A 136 10.61 -7.10 -10.18
CA ARG A 136 12.01 -7.23 -9.75
C ARG A 136 12.80 -8.24 -10.57
N LYS A 137 12.16 -9.00 -11.45
CA LYS A 137 12.79 -10.02 -12.27
C LYS A 137 13.12 -9.47 -13.65
N SER A 138 14.29 -9.81 -14.18
CA SER A 138 14.60 -9.66 -15.61
C SER A 138 14.10 -10.84 -16.42
N GLN A 139 14.22 -10.74 -17.75
CA GLN A 139 13.84 -11.77 -18.72
C GLN A 139 14.50 -13.14 -18.47
N ASP A 140 15.71 -13.16 -17.91
CA ASP A 140 16.43 -14.39 -17.52
C ASP A 140 16.08 -14.89 -16.10
N ASN A 141 15.05 -14.31 -15.48
CA ASN A 141 14.64 -14.51 -14.09
C ASN A 141 15.69 -14.13 -13.03
N SER A 142 16.76 -13.43 -13.41
CA SER A 142 17.67 -12.82 -12.43
C SER A 142 17.03 -11.57 -11.80
N ASN A 143 17.55 -11.13 -10.66
CA ASN A 143 17.02 -9.94 -9.98
C ASN A 143 17.57 -8.68 -10.69
N ASN A 144 16.70 -7.93 -11.37
CA ASN A 144 17.08 -6.71 -12.10
C ASN A 144 17.26 -5.49 -11.18
N ASN A 145 16.86 -5.63 -9.91
CA ASN A 145 16.82 -4.59 -8.87
C ASN A 145 16.17 -3.25 -9.29
N ASN A 146 15.42 -3.25 -10.41
CA ASN A 146 14.79 -2.08 -11.04
C ASN A 146 13.25 -2.13 -10.91
N GLY A 147 12.70 -3.00 -10.07
CA GLY A 147 11.26 -3.10 -9.82
C GLY A 147 10.74 -2.10 -8.78
N ILE A 148 9.55 -2.42 -8.24
CA ILE A 148 8.95 -1.75 -7.08
C ILE A 148 9.82 -1.98 -5.84
N ASP A 149 10.22 -0.90 -5.17
CA ASP A 149 11.10 -0.90 -3.99
C ASP A 149 10.36 -1.20 -2.69
N LYS A 150 9.17 -0.61 -2.52
CA LYS A 150 8.42 -0.72 -1.28
C LYS A 150 6.93 -0.56 -1.51
N VAL A 151 6.15 -1.27 -0.70
CA VAL A 151 4.69 -1.21 -0.72
C VAL A 151 4.14 -0.61 0.57
N TYR A 152 3.31 0.40 0.47
CA TYR A 152 2.57 1.00 1.57
C TYR A 152 1.10 0.62 1.49
N PHE A 153 0.50 0.22 2.61
CA PHE A 153 -0.92 -0.09 2.65
C PHE A 153 -1.61 0.34 3.94
N GLY A 154 -2.90 0.68 3.82
CA GLY A 154 -3.66 1.30 4.92
C GLY A 154 -4.50 0.33 5.76
N VAL A 155 -4.78 -0.88 5.26
CA VAL A 155 -5.40 -1.97 6.03
C VAL A 155 -4.79 -3.31 5.66
N LYS A 156 -4.68 -4.22 6.63
CA LYS A 156 -4.38 -5.63 6.36
C LYS A 156 -5.59 -6.35 5.76
N GLU A 157 -5.34 -7.46 5.08
CA GLU A 157 -6.41 -8.29 4.51
C GLU A 157 -7.37 -8.77 5.62
N PRO A 158 -8.71 -8.76 5.41
CA PRO A 158 -9.66 -9.22 6.43
C PRO A 158 -9.36 -10.67 6.85
N GLY A 159 -9.11 -10.89 8.15
CA GLY A 159 -8.78 -12.19 8.72
C GLY A 159 -7.29 -12.45 8.97
N THR A 160 -6.38 -11.63 8.44
CA THR A 160 -4.93 -11.71 8.74
C THR A 160 -4.51 -10.85 9.94
N PHE A 161 -5.43 -10.08 10.54
CA PHE A 161 -5.16 -9.27 11.73
C PHE A 161 -4.68 -10.09 12.96
N VAL A 162 -4.95 -11.40 12.96
CA VAL A 162 -4.59 -12.35 14.04
C VAL A 162 -3.62 -13.44 13.53
N GLY A 163 -3.21 -13.41 12.25
CA GLY A 163 -2.39 -14.46 11.62
C GLY A 163 -1.23 -13.91 10.76
N GLU A 164 -0.38 -14.80 10.25
CA GLU A 164 0.68 -14.40 9.32
C GLU A 164 0.10 -13.97 7.97
N SER A 165 0.33 -12.70 7.60
CA SER A 165 0.01 -12.18 6.26
C SER A 165 0.88 -12.90 5.22
N GLN A 166 0.25 -13.74 4.38
CA GLN A 166 0.92 -14.40 3.27
C GLN A 166 1.51 -13.38 2.28
N GLY A 167 0.78 -12.29 2.02
CA GLY A 167 1.24 -11.25 1.11
C GLY A 167 2.52 -10.57 1.60
N CYS A 168 2.55 -10.12 2.86
CA CYS A 168 3.74 -9.51 3.47
C CYS A 168 4.91 -10.49 3.54
N LYS A 169 4.67 -11.77 3.87
CA LYS A 169 5.71 -12.80 3.88
C LYS A 169 6.38 -12.93 2.52
N MET A 170 5.59 -13.06 1.46
CA MET A 170 6.09 -13.17 0.09
C MET A 170 6.85 -11.92 -0.37
N LEU A 171 6.38 -10.71 -0.02
CA LEU A 171 7.10 -9.46 -0.29
C LEU A 171 8.47 -9.45 0.41
N THR A 172 8.50 -9.80 1.70
CA THR A 172 9.75 -9.88 2.48
C THR A 172 10.73 -10.90 1.91
N GLU A 173 10.27 -12.10 1.55
CA GLU A 173 11.09 -13.15 0.95
C GLU A 173 11.67 -12.73 -0.41
N ALA A 174 10.95 -11.90 -1.16
CA ALA A 174 11.43 -11.31 -2.41
C ALA A 174 12.34 -10.08 -2.22
N GLY A 175 12.61 -9.66 -0.98
CA GLY A 175 13.41 -8.48 -0.68
C GLY A 175 12.70 -7.15 -0.94
N ILE A 176 11.37 -7.16 -1.11
CA ILE A 176 10.55 -5.96 -1.29
C ILE A 176 10.09 -5.49 0.09
N GLN A 177 10.39 -4.24 0.41
CA GLN A 177 9.99 -3.67 1.69
C GLN A 177 8.47 -3.43 1.69
N TRP A 178 7.87 -3.42 2.88
CA TRP A 178 6.48 -3.03 3.04
C TRP A 178 6.27 -2.32 4.36
N GLU A 179 5.23 -1.50 4.41
CA GLU A 179 4.87 -0.73 5.60
C GLU A 179 3.36 -0.54 5.68
N PHE A 180 2.81 -0.88 6.85
CA PHE A 180 1.44 -0.57 7.19
C PHE A 180 1.36 0.87 7.71
N VAL A 181 0.43 1.66 7.17
CA VAL A 181 0.24 3.06 7.54
C VAL A 181 -1.15 3.21 8.16
N GLY A 182 -1.19 3.37 9.48
CA GLY A 182 -2.44 3.54 10.22
C GLY A 182 -3.03 4.95 10.10
N GLY A 183 -4.30 5.08 10.49
CA GLY A 183 -5.04 6.35 10.54
C GLY A 183 -6.18 6.50 9.53
N LEU A 184 -6.40 5.51 8.64
CA LEU A 184 -7.47 5.49 7.63
C LEU A 184 -8.26 4.17 7.62
N GLU A 185 -8.09 3.31 8.62
CA GLU A 185 -8.55 1.92 8.59
C GLU A 185 -10.07 1.84 8.40
N ASN A 186 -10.81 2.64 9.19
CA ASN A 186 -12.27 2.68 9.12
C ASN A 186 -12.77 3.21 7.77
N GLU A 187 -12.11 4.24 7.24
CA GLU A 187 -12.47 4.89 5.97
C GLU A 187 -12.21 3.93 4.80
N ILE A 188 -11.05 3.28 4.81
CA ILE A 188 -10.67 2.28 3.82
C ILE A 188 -11.64 1.08 3.85
N LEU A 189 -11.93 0.52 5.03
CA LEU A 189 -12.85 -0.62 5.13
C LEU A 189 -14.28 -0.25 4.71
N ALA A 190 -14.74 0.95 5.04
CA ALA A 190 -16.05 1.45 4.63
C ALA A 190 -16.17 1.55 3.10
N VAL A 191 -15.17 2.12 2.43
CA VAL A 191 -15.15 2.16 0.95
C VAL A 191 -14.98 0.76 0.38
N ALA A 192 -14.03 -0.02 0.88
CA ALA A 192 -13.70 -1.34 0.34
C ALA A 192 -14.90 -2.30 0.37
N THR A 193 -15.71 -2.26 1.43
CA THR A 193 -16.87 -3.16 1.61
C THR A 193 -18.20 -2.55 1.17
N ALA A 194 -18.20 -1.36 0.56
CA ALA A 194 -19.41 -0.72 0.08
C ALA A 194 -20.13 -1.61 -0.94
N GLY A 195 -21.39 -1.96 -0.64
CA GLY A 195 -22.21 -2.85 -1.46
C GLY A 195 -22.09 -4.34 -1.11
N HIS A 196 -21.21 -4.72 -0.17
CA HIS A 196 -21.12 -6.10 0.29
C HIS A 196 -22.42 -6.54 0.94
N GLU A 197 -22.88 -7.74 0.60
CA GLU A 197 -24.03 -8.32 1.28
C GLU A 197 -23.68 -8.48 2.77
N LYS A 198 -24.51 -7.90 3.64
CA LYS A 198 -24.47 -8.19 5.06
C LYS A 198 -24.96 -9.61 5.25
N GLY A 199 -24.10 -10.60 4.99
CA GLY A 199 -24.32 -11.95 5.51
C GLY A 199 -24.64 -11.83 7.00
N ASN A 200 -25.51 -12.68 7.53
CA ASN A 200 -25.83 -12.76 8.97
C ASN A 200 -24.57 -13.05 9.80
N LYS A 201 -23.70 -12.06 9.98
CA LYS A 201 -22.41 -12.10 10.66
C LYS A 201 -22.55 -11.95 12.18
N LYS A 202 -23.67 -12.44 12.74
CA LYS A 202 -23.85 -12.45 14.21
C LYS A 202 -23.14 -13.65 14.86
N GLN A 203 -22.67 -14.63 14.07
CA GLN A 203 -22.08 -15.86 14.60
C GLN A 203 -20.55 -15.92 14.46
N GLU A 204 -19.94 -15.26 13.47
CA GLU A 204 -18.47 -15.29 13.30
C GLU A 204 -17.72 -14.17 14.04
N ALA A 205 -18.40 -13.06 14.38
CA ALA A 205 -17.82 -11.96 15.13
C ALA A 205 -17.71 -12.25 16.64
N ASP A 206 -18.58 -13.10 17.18
CA ASP A 206 -18.56 -13.52 18.60
C ASP A 206 -17.41 -14.51 18.91
N GLU A 207 -16.88 -15.23 17.90
CA GLU A 207 -15.75 -16.16 18.09
C GLU A 207 -14.37 -15.51 17.83
N ARG A 208 -14.31 -14.41 17.08
CA ARG A 208 -13.06 -13.70 16.75
C ARG A 208 -13.13 -12.27 17.27
N GLY A 209 -12.98 -12.13 18.58
CA GLY A 209 -12.97 -10.84 19.27
C GLY A 209 -12.11 -9.81 18.53
N THR A 210 -12.75 -8.80 17.96
CA THR A 210 -12.09 -7.63 17.37
C THR A 210 -11.62 -6.73 18.49
N ASN A 211 -10.52 -7.09 19.14
CA ASN A 211 -9.87 -6.20 20.08
C ASN A 211 -8.93 -5.25 19.34
N ILE A 212 -9.51 -4.16 18.84
CA ILE A 212 -8.86 -3.08 18.08
C ILE A 212 -7.71 -2.43 18.90
N GLU A 213 -7.74 -2.54 20.22
CA GLU A 213 -6.74 -1.95 21.12
C GLU A 213 -5.49 -2.83 21.35
N ALA A 214 -5.52 -4.11 20.97
CA ALA A 214 -4.38 -5.02 21.15
C ALA A 214 -3.29 -4.86 20.06
N ILE A 215 -3.53 -4.05 19.02
CA ILE A 215 -2.62 -3.83 17.90
C ILE A 215 -1.75 -2.58 18.11
N SER A 216 -0.94 -2.48 19.16
CA SER A 216 -0.12 -1.25 19.29
C SER A 216 1.29 -1.32 19.87
N GLN A 217 1.80 -2.48 20.30
CA GLN A 217 3.14 -2.54 20.88
C GLN A 217 4.05 -3.58 20.21
N GLU A 218 3.59 -4.82 20.07
CA GLU A 218 4.44 -5.92 19.58
C GLU A 218 4.86 -5.78 18.11
N GLU A 219 3.95 -5.34 17.23
CA GLU A 219 4.28 -5.12 15.82
C GLU A 219 5.10 -3.83 15.62
N ARG A 220 4.91 -2.81 16.48
CA ARG A 220 5.74 -1.59 16.50
C ARG A 220 7.17 -1.95 16.93
N GLU A 221 7.31 -2.81 17.95
CA GLU A 221 8.59 -3.34 18.38
C GLU A 221 9.25 -4.23 17.33
N ARG A 222 8.49 -5.06 16.61
CA ARG A 222 9.03 -5.88 15.51
C ARG A 222 9.57 -5.00 14.37
N GLN A 223 8.85 -3.92 14.04
CA GLN A 223 9.30 -2.94 13.04
C GLN A 223 10.50 -2.10 13.54
N ASP A 224 10.55 -1.73 14.82
CA ASP A 224 11.69 -1.00 15.41
C ASP A 224 12.95 -1.88 15.57
N ARG A 225 12.79 -3.21 15.64
CA ARG A 225 13.91 -4.19 15.70
C ARG A 225 14.57 -4.46 14.34
N LEU A 226 13.99 -4.01 13.22
CA LEU A 226 14.63 -4.09 11.92
C LEU A 226 15.78 -3.05 11.83
N PRO A 227 16.96 -3.40 11.29
CA PRO A 227 18.12 -2.51 11.28
C PRO A 227 17.82 -1.22 10.52
N ARG A 228 17.70 -0.11 11.26
CA ARG A 228 17.59 1.25 10.69
C ARG A 228 18.94 1.71 10.14
N ASN A 229 18.88 2.35 8.97
CA ASN A 229 20.02 2.91 8.22
C ASN A 229 20.91 3.80 9.13
N PRO A 230 22.25 3.61 9.18
CA PRO A 230 23.16 4.12 10.22
C PRO A 230 23.30 5.64 10.42
N LYS A 231 22.50 6.51 9.79
CA LYS A 231 22.63 7.98 9.93
C LYS A 231 21.77 8.62 11.04
N LYS A 232 20.97 7.87 11.79
CA LYS A 232 20.11 8.42 12.87
C LYS A 232 20.82 8.53 14.23
N ARG A 233 22.06 9.03 14.24
CA ARG A 233 22.88 9.15 15.46
C ARG A 233 23.49 10.55 15.62
N MET A 234 22.74 11.60 15.33
CA MET A 234 23.10 12.99 15.68
C MET A 234 21.85 13.83 15.90
N MET A 235 21.10 13.57 16.96
CA MET A 235 20.28 14.55 17.69
C MET A 235 19.58 13.80 18.82
N ASP A 236 20.31 13.59 19.91
CA ASP A 236 19.77 13.35 21.25
C ASP A 236 20.93 13.65 22.19
N GLY A 237 21.07 14.93 22.51
CA GLY A 237 22.17 15.45 23.29
C GLY A 237 22.19 16.96 23.25
N TYR A 238 21.20 17.60 23.86
CA TYR A 238 21.30 18.84 24.64
C TYR A 238 20.03 19.05 25.45
#